data_AF-A0AA48GLR2-F1
#
_entry.id   AF-A0AA48GLR2-F1
#
_cell.length_a   1.000
_cell.length_b   1.000
_cell.length_c   1.000
_cell.angle_alpha   90.00
_cell.angle_beta   90.00
_cell.angle_gamma   90.00
#
_symmetry.space_group_name_H-M   'P 1'
#
loop_
_entity.id
_entity.type
_entity.pdbx_description
1 polymer ?
#
loop_
_entity_poly.entity_id
_entity_poly.type
_entity_poly.pdbx_seq_one_letter_code
_entity_poly.pdbx_strand_id
1 'polypeptide(L)'
;MTGLPPFGEARCREILEVDPGAGLDEIRRAHTFLKGLYAGSTLPTMDEFDPEAQARVLAEVEAAFAELCGLLDGPQPPPRPVPAPARDPGGVLDGPALRRTREAAGFTLERMAGETHVRISYLQALEEESFLDLPSAAVIVRGYLTAYFAALGQDPGGTVADYVQRFQRWQGKA
;
A
#
# COMPACT_ATOMS: atom_id res chain seq x y z
N MET A 1 29.02 -7.02 2.86
CA MET A 1 27.54 -7.02 2.66
C MET A 1 27.19 -8.30 1.95
N THR A 2 26.94 -9.35 2.72
CA THR A 2 26.67 -10.70 2.19
C THR A 2 25.22 -10.73 1.74
N GLY A 3 24.97 -10.59 0.44
CA GLY A 3 23.65 -10.89 -0.11
C GLY A 3 23.42 -12.38 0.02
N LEU A 4 22.42 -12.76 0.82
CA LEU A 4 21.97 -14.15 0.90
C LEU A 4 21.53 -14.58 -0.51
N PRO A 5 21.92 -15.77 -1.00
CA PRO A 5 21.53 -16.22 -2.33
C PRO A 5 20.00 -16.21 -2.46
N PRO A 6 19.45 -15.90 -3.66
CA PRO A 6 18.01 -15.92 -3.88
C PRO A 6 17.45 -17.27 -3.47
N PHE A 7 16.35 -17.24 -2.72
CA PHE A 7 15.79 -18.43 -2.10
C PHE A 7 15.19 -19.36 -3.17
N GLY A 8 14.82 -18.81 -4.34
CA GLY A 8 14.08 -19.50 -5.37
C GLY A 8 12.60 -19.55 -5.02
N GLU A 9 11.73 -19.45 -6.02
CA GLU A 9 10.29 -19.27 -5.85
C GLU A 9 9.67 -20.27 -4.85
N ALA A 10 9.98 -21.56 -4.98
CA ALA A 10 9.43 -22.62 -4.14
C ALA A 10 9.77 -22.42 -2.65
N ARG A 11 11.01 -21.99 -2.35
CA ARG A 11 11.45 -21.75 -0.98
C ARG A 11 10.82 -20.48 -0.41
N CYS A 12 10.64 -19.44 -1.22
CA CYS A 12 9.93 -18.24 -0.78
C CYS A 12 8.47 -18.55 -0.40
N ARG A 13 7.81 -19.43 -1.16
CA ARG A 13 6.43 -19.85 -0.87
C ARG A 13 6.34 -20.68 0.40
N GLU A 14 7.30 -21.57 0.63
CA GLU A 14 7.42 -22.34 1.87
C GLU A 14 7.62 -21.42 3.08
N ILE A 15 8.50 -20.41 2.99
CA ILE A 15 8.75 -19.44 4.07
C ILE A 15 7.51 -18.63 4.41
N LEU A 16 6.71 -18.26 3.40
CA LEU A 16 5.43 -17.57 3.61
C LEU A 16 4.27 -18.52 3.95
N GLU A 17 4.52 -19.83 4.02
CA GLU A 17 3.51 -20.86 4.24
C GLU A 17 2.32 -20.76 3.25
N VAL A 18 2.60 -20.45 1.99
CA VAL A 18 1.59 -20.30 0.92
C VAL A 18 1.66 -21.43 -0.11
N ASP A 19 0.52 -21.72 -0.75
CA ASP A 19 0.44 -22.73 -1.81
C ASP A 19 1.34 -22.39 -3.02
N PRO A 20 1.90 -23.40 -3.72
CA PRO A 20 2.63 -23.21 -4.98
C PRO A 20 1.88 -22.40 -6.05
N GLY A 21 0.54 -22.44 -6.05
CA GLY A 21 -0.33 -21.66 -6.93
C GLY A 21 -0.87 -20.36 -6.34
N ALA A 22 -0.47 -19.98 -5.12
CA ALA A 22 -0.97 -18.79 -4.44
C ALA A 22 -0.69 -17.51 -5.25
N GLY A 23 -1.72 -16.69 -5.41
CA GLY A 23 -1.64 -15.40 -6.09
C GLY A 23 -1.07 -14.28 -5.19
N LEU A 24 -0.79 -13.13 -5.79
CA LEU A 24 -0.15 -12.00 -5.12
C LEU A 24 -0.91 -11.50 -3.86
N ASP A 25 -2.24 -11.49 -3.91
CA ASP A 25 -3.06 -11.09 -2.76
C ASP A 25 -2.95 -12.05 -1.58
N GLU A 26 -2.79 -13.34 -1.84
CA GLU A 26 -2.60 -14.36 -0.81
C GLU A 26 -1.21 -14.24 -0.18
N ILE A 27 -0.19 -14.01 -1.01
CA ILE A 27 1.19 -13.74 -0.59
C ILE A 27 1.24 -12.50 0.32
N ARG A 28 0.55 -11.41 -0.04
CA ARG A 28 0.45 -10.19 0.78
C ARG A 28 -0.25 -10.43 2.12
N ARG A 29 -1.32 -11.21 2.15
CA ARG A 29 -2.03 -11.58 3.38
C ARG A 29 -1.14 -12.41 4.30
N ALA A 30 -0.45 -13.42 3.75
CA ALA A 30 0.45 -14.28 4.50
C ALA A 30 1.62 -13.50 5.11
N HIS A 31 2.26 -12.63 4.33
CA HIS A 31 3.32 -11.73 4.82
C HIS A 31 2.84 -10.86 5.99
N THR A 32 1.69 -10.20 5.83
CA THR A 32 1.13 -9.33 6.89
C THR A 32 0.83 -10.14 8.17
N PHE A 33 0.30 -11.36 8.01
CA PHE A 33 -0.02 -12.25 9.12
C PHE A 33 1.24 -12.72 9.87
N LEU A 34 2.22 -13.27 9.16
CA LEU A 34 3.49 -13.75 9.75
C LEU A 34 4.24 -12.60 10.41
N LYS A 35 4.35 -11.45 9.74
CA LYS A 35 4.95 -10.26 10.32
C LYS A 35 4.22 -9.83 11.60
N GLY A 36 2.90 -9.92 11.65
CA GLY A 36 2.12 -9.65 12.86
C GLY A 36 2.43 -10.62 13.99
N LEU A 37 2.50 -11.92 13.70
CA LEU A 37 2.82 -12.97 14.69
C LEU A 37 4.20 -12.80 15.30
N TYR A 38 5.20 -12.44 14.47
CA TYR A 38 6.57 -12.25 14.93
C TYR A 38 6.89 -10.83 15.37
N ALA A 39 6.07 -9.81 15.06
CA ALA A 39 6.24 -8.44 15.57
C ALA A 39 5.44 -8.16 16.86
N GLY A 40 4.41 -8.96 17.17
CA GLY A 40 3.50 -8.73 18.28
C GLY A 40 3.41 -9.91 19.25
N SER A 41 3.78 -9.67 20.51
CA SER A 41 3.65 -10.58 21.65
C SER A 41 2.24 -11.16 21.80
N THR A 42 2.00 -12.35 21.25
CA THR A 42 0.77 -13.12 21.52
C THR A 42 1.03 -14.62 21.60
N LEU A 43 2.09 -15.02 22.32
CA LEU A 43 2.13 -16.34 22.96
C LEU A 43 2.72 -16.22 24.36
N PRO A 44 1.95 -16.49 25.43
CA PRO A 44 2.48 -16.67 26.77
C PRO A 44 2.91 -18.13 26.92
N THR A 45 4.15 -18.46 26.58
CA THR A 45 4.80 -19.69 27.06
C THR A 45 6.31 -19.63 26.82
N MET A 46 7.04 -19.62 27.94
CA MET A 46 8.40 -20.15 28.16
C MET A 46 9.58 -19.53 27.37
N ASP A 47 10.30 -18.64 28.05
CA ASP A 47 11.77 -18.69 28.26
C ASP A 47 12.78 -18.76 27.07
N GLU A 48 12.36 -18.66 25.81
CA GLU A 48 13.27 -18.80 24.64
C GLU A 48 13.14 -17.69 23.57
N PHE A 49 12.76 -16.46 23.95
CA PHE A 49 12.79 -15.33 23.00
C PHE A 49 14.23 -14.81 22.83
N ASP A 50 14.98 -15.43 21.92
CA ASP A 50 16.18 -14.81 21.35
C ASP A 50 15.74 -13.72 20.34
N PRO A 51 15.88 -12.42 20.66
CA PRO A 51 15.50 -11.34 19.76
C PRO A 51 16.26 -11.39 18.43
N GLU A 52 17.46 -11.98 18.41
CA GLU A 52 18.23 -12.19 17.19
C GLU A 52 17.63 -13.30 16.32
N ALA A 53 17.09 -14.37 16.93
CA ALA A 53 16.33 -15.38 16.21
C ALA A 53 15.05 -14.81 15.59
N GLN A 54 14.31 -14.00 16.36
CA GLN A 54 13.12 -13.30 15.85
C GLN A 54 13.45 -12.36 14.68
N ALA A 55 14.53 -11.58 14.79
CA ALA A 55 14.98 -10.70 13.72
C ALA A 55 15.38 -11.49 12.45
N ARG A 56 16.00 -12.66 12.62
CA ARG A 56 16.35 -13.56 11.50
C ARG A 56 15.10 -14.07 10.78
N VAL A 57 14.12 -14.56 11.52
CA VAL A 57 12.84 -15.04 10.95
C VAL A 57 12.12 -13.91 10.23
N LEU A 58 12.03 -12.72 10.83
CA LEU A 58 11.44 -11.55 10.18
C LEU A 58 12.18 -11.16 8.90
N ALA A 59 13.50 -11.17 8.90
CA ALA A 59 14.31 -10.87 7.72
C ALA A 59 14.07 -11.90 6.60
N GLU A 60 13.91 -13.18 6.93
CA GLU A 60 13.59 -14.24 5.95
C GLU A 60 12.19 -14.05 5.36
N VAL A 61 11.18 -13.76 6.18
CA VAL A 61 9.81 -13.47 5.75
C VAL A 61 9.77 -12.26 4.81
N GLU A 62 10.48 -11.18 5.15
CA GLU A 62 10.57 -9.98 4.31
C GLU A 62 11.30 -10.27 2.98
N ALA A 63 12.40 -11.02 3.02
CA ALA A 63 13.14 -11.38 1.81
C ALA A 63 12.32 -12.27 0.86
N ALA A 64 11.64 -13.28 1.39
CA ALA A 64 10.78 -14.17 0.61
C ALA A 64 9.60 -13.43 -0.03
N PHE A 65 8.98 -12.50 0.70
CA PHE A 65 7.92 -11.65 0.18
C PHE A 65 8.41 -10.74 -0.95
N ALA A 66 9.57 -10.10 -0.78
CA ALA A 66 10.14 -9.23 -1.80
C ALA A 66 10.46 -10.00 -3.11
N GLU A 67 11.02 -11.21 -2.98
CA GLU A 67 11.35 -12.06 -4.14
C GLU A 67 10.08 -12.51 -4.87
N LEU A 68 9.05 -12.98 -4.15
CA LEU A 68 7.78 -13.39 -4.78
C LEU A 68 7.01 -12.23 -5.42
N CYS A 69 7.00 -11.05 -4.79
CA CYS A 69 6.44 -9.86 -5.41
C CYS A 69 7.17 -9.52 -6.70
N GLY A 70 8.51 -9.52 -6.71
CA GLY A 70 9.30 -9.23 -7.90
C GLY A 70 9.10 -10.24 -9.04
N LEU A 71 8.89 -11.52 -8.72
CA LEU A 71 8.62 -12.58 -9.69
C LEU A 71 7.21 -12.47 -10.29
N LEU A 72 6.20 -12.15 -9.48
CA LEU A 72 4.79 -12.14 -9.89
C LEU A 72 4.33 -10.80 -10.47
N ASP A 73 4.83 -9.67 -9.97
CA ASP A 73 4.59 -8.33 -10.55
C ASP A 73 5.52 -8.03 -11.74
N GLY A 74 6.54 -8.87 -12.00
CA GLY A 74 7.59 -8.65 -12.98
C GLY A 74 8.50 -7.45 -12.61
N PRO A 75 9.56 -7.16 -13.39
CA PRO A 75 10.33 -5.94 -13.21
C PRO A 75 9.42 -4.75 -13.51
N GLN A 76 8.87 -4.14 -12.46
CA GLN A 76 8.21 -2.86 -12.58
C GLN A 76 9.27 -1.90 -13.14
N PRO A 77 9.06 -1.31 -14.34
CA PRO A 77 10.00 -0.35 -14.86
C PRO A 77 10.26 0.67 -13.74
N PRO A 78 11.54 1.03 -13.47
CA PRO A 78 11.83 2.05 -12.47
C PRO A 78 10.89 3.21 -12.76
N PRO A 79 10.24 3.82 -11.73
CA PRO A 79 9.31 4.90 -11.97
C PRO A 79 10.03 5.88 -12.87
N ARG A 80 9.64 5.92 -14.16
CA ARG A 80 10.15 6.97 -15.03
C ARG A 80 9.77 8.22 -14.27
N PRO A 81 10.67 9.19 -14.05
CA PRO A 81 10.25 10.50 -13.63
C PRO A 81 9.32 10.98 -14.74
N VAL A 82 8.03 10.71 -14.59
CA VAL A 82 7.00 11.26 -15.42
C VAL A 82 7.14 12.73 -15.10
N PRO A 83 7.54 13.59 -16.06
CA PRO A 83 7.49 15.02 -15.81
C PRO A 83 6.09 15.27 -15.29
N ALA A 84 5.98 15.79 -14.07
CA ALA A 84 4.72 15.99 -13.39
C ALA A 84 3.74 16.50 -14.45
N PRO A 85 2.65 15.76 -14.76
CA PRO A 85 1.72 16.24 -15.77
C PRO A 85 1.41 17.67 -15.35
N ALA A 86 1.63 18.61 -16.27
CA ALA A 86 1.40 20.02 -16.02
C ALA A 86 0.01 20.10 -15.40
N ARG A 87 -0.02 20.26 -14.07
CA ARG A 87 -1.26 20.32 -13.31
C ARG A 87 -2.04 21.41 -14.00
N ASP A 88 -3.24 21.10 -14.50
CA ASP A 88 -4.10 22.15 -15.03
C ASP A 88 -4.12 23.25 -13.95
N PRO A 89 -3.59 24.47 -14.20
CA PRO A 89 -3.32 25.46 -13.14
C PRO A 89 -4.56 26.04 -12.45
N GLY A 90 -5.67 25.31 -12.45
CA GLY A 90 -6.92 25.60 -11.75
C GLY A 90 -7.88 24.41 -11.66
N GLY A 91 -7.39 23.17 -11.88
CA GLY A 91 -8.24 21.97 -11.88
C GLY A 91 -8.68 21.57 -10.47
N VAL A 92 -9.99 21.58 -10.21
CA VAL A 92 -10.58 21.04 -8.97
C VAL A 92 -10.14 19.59 -8.79
N LEU A 93 -9.67 19.23 -7.60
CA LEU A 93 -9.38 17.84 -7.27
C LEU A 93 -10.69 17.10 -6.97
N ASP A 94 -11.09 16.25 -7.90
CA ASP A 94 -12.17 15.29 -7.78
C ASP A 94 -11.67 13.85 -7.88
N GLY A 95 -12.53 12.88 -7.58
CA GLY A 95 -12.19 11.46 -7.68
C GLY A 95 -11.60 11.08 -9.06
N PRO A 96 -12.25 11.45 -10.18
CA PRO A 96 -11.70 11.22 -11.50
C PRO A 96 -10.31 11.83 -11.73
N ALA A 97 -10.01 12.99 -11.15
CA ALA A 97 -8.69 13.62 -11.21
C ALA A 97 -7.64 12.84 -10.41
N LEU A 98 -7.99 12.30 -9.23
CA LEU A 98 -7.12 11.39 -8.48
C LEU A 98 -6.75 10.18 -9.34
N ARG A 99 -7.75 9.52 -9.93
CA ARG A 99 -7.55 8.36 -10.81
C ARG A 99 -6.61 8.66 -11.98
N ARG A 100 -6.88 9.75 -12.72
CA ARG A 100 -6.02 10.18 -13.84
C ARG A 100 -4.59 10.43 -13.38
N THR A 101 -4.41 11.03 -12.20
CA THR A 101 -3.10 11.34 -11.64
C THR A 101 -2.32 10.07 -11.31
N ARG A 102 -2.96 9.09 -10.67
CA ARG A 102 -2.36 7.78 -10.37
C ARG A 102 -2.03 6.98 -11.62
N GLU A 103 -2.97 6.89 -12.55
CA GLU A 103 -2.76 6.16 -13.81
C GLU A 103 -1.64 6.79 -14.64
N ALA A 104 -1.55 8.12 -14.70
CA ALA A 104 -0.46 8.84 -15.35
C ALA A 104 0.89 8.61 -14.67
N ALA A 105 0.91 8.42 -13.35
CA ALA A 105 2.10 8.04 -12.59
C ALA A 105 2.47 6.55 -12.73
N GLY A 106 1.66 5.74 -13.40
CA GLY A 106 1.90 4.31 -13.60
C GLY A 106 1.66 3.45 -12.36
N PHE A 107 0.85 3.94 -11.41
CA PHE A 107 0.51 3.21 -10.19
C PHE A 107 -0.80 2.42 -10.37
N THR A 108 -0.80 1.15 -9.97
CA THR A 108 -2.03 0.39 -9.76
C THR A 108 -2.64 0.70 -8.39
N LEU A 109 -3.89 0.32 -8.14
CA LEU A 109 -4.50 0.49 -6.82
C LEU A 109 -3.80 -0.38 -5.76
N GLU A 110 -3.33 -1.56 -6.15
CA GLU A 110 -2.57 -2.48 -5.32
C GLU A 110 -1.24 -1.86 -4.87
N ARG A 111 -0.52 -1.25 -5.81
CA ARG A 111 0.73 -0.56 -5.50
C ARG A 111 0.47 0.64 -4.60
N MET A 112 -0.55 1.43 -4.89
CA MET A 112 -0.95 2.55 -4.02
C MET A 112 -1.28 2.07 -2.61
N ALA A 113 -2.00 0.95 -2.48
CA ALA A 113 -2.33 0.38 -1.18
C ALA A 113 -1.09 -0.08 -0.41
N GLY A 114 -0.11 -0.69 -1.11
CA GLY A 114 1.18 -1.06 -0.52
C GLY A 114 1.99 0.14 -0.02
N GLU A 115 2.01 1.23 -0.78
CA GLU A 115 2.82 2.43 -0.49
C GLU A 115 2.18 3.35 0.55
N THR A 116 0.84 3.42 0.58
CA THR A 116 0.09 4.30 1.47
C THR A 116 -0.45 3.60 2.72
N HIS A 117 -0.46 2.27 2.74
CA HIS A 117 -1.17 1.44 3.72
C HIS A 117 -2.68 1.71 3.79
N VAL A 118 -3.26 2.37 2.78
CA VAL A 118 -4.70 2.59 2.67
C VAL A 118 -5.32 1.40 1.92
N ARG A 119 -6.45 0.88 2.42
CA ARG A 119 -7.14 -0.23 1.76
C ARG A 119 -7.55 0.15 0.33
N ILE A 120 -7.42 -0.79 -0.61
CA ILE A 120 -7.82 -0.62 -2.01
C ILE A 120 -9.26 -0.09 -2.13
N SER A 121 -10.19 -0.62 -1.33
CA SER A 121 -11.59 -0.18 -1.32
C SER A 121 -11.75 1.31 -1.02
N TYR A 122 -10.93 1.88 -0.14
CA TYR A 122 -10.97 3.31 0.17
C TYR A 122 -10.29 4.15 -0.91
N LEU A 123 -9.20 3.67 -1.49
CA LEU A 123 -8.55 4.34 -2.63
C LEU A 123 -9.51 4.41 -3.83
N GLN A 124 -10.22 3.31 -4.11
CA GLN A 124 -11.25 3.26 -5.14
C GLN A 124 -12.42 4.19 -4.81
N ALA A 125 -12.92 4.18 -3.57
CA ALA A 125 -14.00 5.09 -3.15
C ALA A 125 -13.60 6.57 -3.24
N LEU A 126 -12.33 6.92 -3.03
CA LEU A 126 -11.82 8.27 -3.28
C LEU A 126 -11.86 8.62 -4.77
N GLU A 127 -11.46 7.70 -5.64
CA GLU A 127 -11.43 7.90 -7.09
C GLU A 127 -12.81 7.92 -7.74
N GLU A 128 -13.77 7.22 -7.16
CA GLU A 128 -15.17 7.15 -7.63
C GLU A 128 -16.08 8.18 -6.94
N GLU A 129 -15.57 8.88 -5.93
CA GLU A 129 -16.36 9.74 -5.03
C GLU A 129 -17.54 9.02 -4.35
N SER A 130 -17.35 7.73 -4.08
CA SER A 130 -18.28 6.90 -3.32
C SER A 130 -18.20 7.27 -1.83
N PHE A 131 -18.68 8.46 -1.48
CA PHE A 131 -18.54 9.03 -0.14
C PHE A 131 -19.20 8.20 0.96
N LEU A 132 -20.21 7.38 0.61
CA LEU A 132 -20.85 6.43 1.51
C LEU A 132 -19.87 5.36 2.02
N ASP A 133 -18.90 4.98 1.21
CA ASP A 133 -17.94 3.90 1.49
C ASP A 133 -16.66 4.42 2.16
N LEU A 134 -16.54 5.74 2.34
CA LEU A 134 -15.42 6.36 3.03
C LEU A 134 -15.65 6.41 4.55
N PRO A 135 -14.56 6.43 5.36
CA PRO A 135 -14.69 6.70 6.78
C PRO A 135 -15.40 8.03 7.04
N SER A 136 -16.34 8.04 7.98
CA SER A 136 -17.12 9.25 8.34
C SER A 136 -16.25 10.38 8.89
N ALA A 137 -15.05 10.10 9.39
CA ALA A 137 -14.15 11.11 9.89
C ALA A 137 -13.39 11.79 8.73
N ALA A 138 -13.75 13.03 8.40
CA ALA A 138 -13.08 13.82 7.35
C ALA A 138 -11.56 14.00 7.57
N VAL A 139 -11.08 13.93 8.81
CA VAL A 139 -9.64 13.95 9.12
C VAL A 139 -8.91 12.70 8.61
N ILE A 140 -9.57 11.53 8.63
CA ILE A 140 -9.02 10.28 8.09
C ILE A 140 -8.95 10.37 6.57
N VAL A 141 -10.02 10.85 5.92
CA VAL A 141 -10.06 11.07 4.46
C VAL A 141 -8.93 12.02 4.02
N ARG A 142 -8.71 13.10 4.77
CA ARG A 142 -7.57 14.00 4.54
C ARG A 142 -6.24 13.27 4.63
N GLY A 143 -6.06 12.42 5.64
CA GLY A 143 -4.86 11.60 5.80
C GLY A 143 -4.60 10.68 4.61
N TYR A 144 -5.65 10.03 4.09
CA TYR A 144 -5.56 9.19 2.90
C TYR A 144 -5.11 9.97 1.67
N LEU A 145 -5.70 11.15 1.43
CA LEU A 145 -5.30 11.99 0.30
C LEU A 145 -3.87 12.49 0.43
N THR A 146 -3.44 12.90 1.63
CA THR A 146 -2.05 13.31 1.87
C THR A 146 -1.08 12.16 1.58
N ALA A 147 -1.36 10.95 2.08
CA ALA A 147 -0.56 9.76 1.80
C ALA A 147 -0.56 9.42 0.30
N TYR A 148 -1.70 9.58 -0.38
CA TYR A 148 -1.86 9.36 -1.81
C TYR A 148 -0.88 10.21 -2.63
N PHE A 149 -0.85 11.53 -2.41
CA PHE A 149 0.07 12.41 -3.14
C PHE A 149 1.53 12.19 -2.74
N ALA A 150 1.80 11.90 -1.46
CA ALA A 150 3.14 11.57 -0.99
C ALA A 150 3.70 10.32 -1.69
N ALA A 151 2.90 9.27 -1.86
CA ALA A 151 3.28 8.05 -2.58
C ALA A 151 3.60 8.31 -4.06
N LEU A 152 2.96 9.31 -4.66
CA LEU A 152 3.23 9.76 -6.03
C LEU A 152 4.40 10.75 -6.13
N GLY A 153 5.02 11.13 -5.00
CA GLY A 153 6.08 12.15 -4.96
C GLY A 153 5.58 13.55 -5.34
N GLN A 154 4.30 13.83 -5.11
CA GLN A 154 3.64 15.10 -5.49
C GLN A 154 3.26 15.90 -4.24
N ASP A 155 3.37 17.23 -4.33
CA ASP A 155 2.82 18.12 -3.31
C ASP A 155 1.32 18.38 -3.57
N PRO A 156 0.41 17.95 -2.68
CA PRO A 156 -1.01 18.22 -2.82
C PRO A 156 -1.33 19.72 -2.84
N GLY A 157 -0.54 20.58 -2.19
CA GLY A 157 -0.88 22.00 -2.00
C GLY A 157 -2.27 22.18 -1.37
N GLY A 158 -3.05 23.12 -1.91
CA GLY A 158 -4.41 23.43 -1.40
C GLY A 158 -5.49 22.41 -1.77
N THR A 159 -5.29 21.54 -2.76
CA THR A 159 -6.42 20.80 -3.36
C THR A 159 -6.97 19.68 -2.48
N VAL A 160 -6.19 19.17 -1.52
CA VAL A 160 -6.71 18.24 -0.51
C VAL A 160 -7.81 18.90 0.32
N ALA A 161 -7.70 20.21 0.60
CA ALA A 161 -8.73 20.93 1.32
C ALA A 161 -10.04 21.01 0.52
N ASP A 162 -9.96 21.22 -0.79
CA ASP A 162 -11.14 21.29 -1.67
C ASP A 162 -11.91 19.98 -1.71
N TYR A 163 -11.21 18.84 -1.86
CA TYR A 163 -11.84 17.53 -1.83
C TYR A 163 -12.51 17.27 -0.47
N VAL A 164 -11.81 17.56 0.64
CA VAL A 164 -12.35 17.36 1.99
C VAL A 164 -13.57 18.25 2.24
N GLN A 165 -13.60 19.47 1.71
CA GLN A 165 -14.75 20.36 1.83
C GLN A 165 -15.98 19.78 1.10
N ARG A 166 -15.79 19.16 -0.07
CA ARG A 166 -16.88 18.49 -0.81
C ARG A 166 -17.44 17.30 -0.03
N PHE A 167 -16.55 16.48 0.53
CA PHE A 167 -16.93 15.38 1.39
C PHE A 167 -17.75 15.86 2.60
N GLN A 168 -17.29 16.91 3.30
CA GLN A 168 -18.01 17.49 4.44
C GLN A 168 -19.37 18.09 4.04
N ARG A 169 -19.47 18.74 2.88
CA ARG A 169 -20.76 19.23 2.34
C ARG A 169 -21.73 18.10 2.03
N TRP A 170 -21.24 16.97 1.56
CA TRP A 170 -22.06 15.77 1.37
C TRP A 170 -22.55 15.22 2.71
N GLN A 171 -21.67 15.14 3.71
CA GLN A 171 -22.06 14.68 5.06
C GLN A 171 -23.13 15.57 5.72
N GLY A 172 -23.06 16.89 5.51
CA GLY A 172 -24.08 17.82 6.02
C GLY A 172 -25.44 17.77 5.29
N LYS A 173 -25.55 16.99 4.21
CA LYS A 173 -26.80 16.75 3.47
C LYS A 173 -27.43 15.38 3.75
N ALA A 174 -26.72 14.51 4.46
CA ALA A 174 -27.13 13.13 4.78
C ALA A 174 -27.90 13.06 6.11
#